data_AF-A0A6A5H3F4-F1
#
_entry.id   AF-A0A6A5H3F4-F1
#
_cell.length_a   1.000
_cell.length_b   1.000
_cell.length_c   1.000
_cell.angle_alpha   90.00
_cell.angle_beta   90.00
_cell.angle_gamma   90.00
#
_symmetry.space_group_name_H-M   'P 1'
#
loop_
_entity.id
_entity.type
_entity.pdbx_description
1 polymer ?
#
loop_
_entity_poly.entity_id
_entity_poly.type
_entity_poly.pdbx_seq_one_letter_code
_entity_poly.pdbx_strand_id
1 'polypeptide(L)'
;MRWFSWLLLLFIGKVTYGKGDFEFEFEYPKKENFEKCIDSPQDEDLSDFHYTSTNPLGPIVECHLLGMEFIACEDPVPLNGPGQTGQQSTNESFHKEGKCERMGGYRAEDIEFTEVKCRVLPCIECRGPRGFTKSVPCIIYTGHYFLTTLLYSIFLGVVAVDRFCLGYSAMAVGKLMTLGGFGIWWIVDIFLLVLGVLGPADDSNWEPYY
;
A
#
# COMPACT_ATOMS: atom_id res chain seq x y z
N MET A 1 40.49 -10.81 36.41
CA MET A 1 39.95 -10.90 35.03
C MET A 1 39.10 -12.14 34.88
N ARG A 2 37.86 -12.13 35.39
CA ARG A 2 36.95 -13.29 35.42
C ARG A 2 35.49 -12.80 35.33
N TRP A 3 35.21 -11.87 34.41
CA TRP A 3 33.88 -11.24 34.25
C TRP A 3 33.35 -11.24 32.81
N PHE A 4 34.11 -11.80 31.86
CA PHE A 4 33.69 -11.91 30.45
C PHE A 4 33.13 -13.30 30.06
N SER A 5 33.16 -14.29 30.96
CA SER A 5 32.74 -15.66 30.66
C SER A 5 31.26 -15.97 30.95
N TRP A 6 30.50 -15.02 31.51
CA TRP A 6 29.07 -15.21 31.85
C TRP A 6 28.10 -14.51 30.88
N LEU A 7 28.59 -13.76 29.89
CA LEU A 7 27.76 -13.16 28.84
C LEU A 7 27.54 -14.08 27.63
N LEU A 8 28.32 -15.16 27.50
CA LEU A 8 28.24 -16.05 26.34
C LEU A 8 27.24 -17.22 26.49
N LEU A 9 26.50 -17.31 27.60
CA LEU A 9 25.56 -18.41 27.86
C LEU A 9 24.09 -17.99 27.94
N LEU A 10 23.75 -16.73 27.63
CA LEU A 10 22.35 -16.28 27.52
C LEU A 10 21.78 -16.31 26.08
N PHE A 11 22.59 -16.67 25.07
CA PHE A 11 22.15 -16.74 23.67
C PHE A 11 21.91 -18.15 23.13
N ILE A 12 21.83 -19.16 24.01
CA ILE A 12 21.31 -20.49 23.63
C ILE A 12 20.00 -20.72 24.40
N GLY A 13 19.09 -19.76 24.27
CA GLY A 13 17.67 -19.97 24.51
C GLY A 13 17.12 -20.77 23.34
N LYS A 14 16.91 -22.06 23.58
CA LYS A 14 16.28 -23.05 22.71
C LYS A 14 14.99 -22.48 22.08
N VAL A 15 15.05 -21.99 20.83
CA VAL A 15 13.85 -21.66 20.05
C VAL A 15 13.27 -22.96 19.55
N THR A 16 12.35 -23.51 20.35
CA THR A 16 11.42 -24.54 19.90
C THR A 16 10.58 -23.96 18.78
N TYR A 17 10.50 -24.67 17.66
CA TYR A 17 9.66 -24.38 16.51
C TYR A 17 8.18 -24.46 16.93
N GLY A 18 7.67 -23.36 17.47
CA GLY A 18 6.28 -23.15 17.83
C GLY A 18 5.63 -22.32 16.74
N LYS A 19 4.73 -22.95 15.99
CA LYS A 19 3.75 -22.31 15.12
C LYS A 19 2.97 -21.32 15.98
N GLY A 20 3.29 -20.05 15.82
CA GLY A 20 2.81 -18.95 16.65
C GLY A 20 2.70 -17.72 15.75
N ASP A 21 1.76 -17.84 14.82
CA ASP A 21 0.92 -16.81 14.25
C ASP A 21 0.83 -15.61 15.22
N PHE A 22 1.68 -14.61 15.02
CA PHE A 22 1.65 -13.35 15.75
C PHE A 22 0.71 -12.41 15.00
N GLU A 23 -0.57 -12.77 15.00
CA GLU A 23 -1.65 -11.92 14.52
C GLU A 23 -2.00 -10.97 15.66
N PHE A 24 -1.48 -9.74 15.59
CA PHE A 24 -2.10 -8.65 16.33
C PHE A 24 -3.41 -8.34 15.61
N GLU A 25 -4.48 -9.04 16.00
CA GLU A 25 -5.84 -8.65 15.66
C GLU A 25 -6.12 -7.35 16.41
N PHE A 26 -5.78 -6.21 15.78
CA PHE A 26 -6.40 -4.95 16.14
C PHE A 26 -7.86 -5.07 15.75
N GLU A 27 -8.68 -5.56 16.69
CA GLU A 27 -10.12 -5.49 16.55
C GLU A 27 -10.51 -4.01 16.70
N TYR A 28 -10.53 -3.33 15.55
CA TYR A 28 -11.11 -2.01 15.43
C TYR A 28 -12.52 -2.08 16.02
N PRO A 29 -12.94 -1.13 16.86
CA PRO A 29 -14.31 -1.11 17.34
C PRO A 29 -15.23 -1.10 16.12
N LYS A 30 -15.92 -2.23 15.85
CA LYS A 30 -16.95 -2.32 14.83
C LYS A 30 -18.03 -1.30 15.18
N LYS A 31 -17.92 -0.13 14.58
CA LYS A 31 -18.99 0.85 14.59
C LYS A 31 -20.02 0.26 13.66
N GLU A 32 -21.01 -0.45 14.19
CA GLU A 32 -22.05 -1.18 13.44
C GLU A 32 -22.78 -0.34 12.38
N ASN A 33 -22.67 1.00 12.47
CA ASN A 33 -23.22 1.94 11.50
C ASN A 33 -22.26 2.30 10.35
N PHE A 34 -20.95 2.08 10.50
CA PHE A 34 -19.93 2.33 9.46
C PHE A 34 -19.75 1.11 8.55
N GLU A 35 -19.93 -0.10 9.09
CA GLU A 35 -19.82 -1.36 8.34
C GLU A 35 -20.83 -1.44 7.18
N LYS A 36 -22.02 -0.84 7.33
CA LYS A 36 -23.08 -0.82 6.30
C LYS A 36 -22.73 0.01 5.06
N CYS A 37 -21.70 0.85 5.13
CA CYS A 37 -21.34 1.75 4.03
C CYS A 37 -20.29 1.15 3.10
N ILE A 38 -19.60 0.07 3.52
CA ILE A 38 -18.46 -0.56 2.83
C ILE A 38 -18.85 -1.96 2.32
N ASP A 39 -20.12 -2.19 1.96
CA ASP A 39 -20.49 -3.42 1.25
C ASP A 39 -20.14 -3.31 -0.25
N SER A 40 -19.69 -4.45 -0.81
CA SER A 40 -19.26 -4.66 -2.19
C SER A 40 -20.27 -4.18 -3.26
N PRO A 41 -19.82 -3.90 -4.49
CA PRO A 41 -20.68 -3.50 -5.59
C PRO A 41 -21.67 -4.60 -5.93
N GLN A 42 -22.91 -4.45 -5.48
CA GLN A 42 -24.04 -5.11 -6.11
C GLN A 42 -24.50 -4.23 -7.26
N ASP A 43 -24.48 -4.85 -8.45
CA ASP A 43 -24.92 -4.26 -9.70
C ASP A 43 -26.35 -3.73 -9.59
N GLU A 44 -26.56 -2.57 -10.20
CA GLU A 44 -27.84 -1.95 -10.52
C GLU A 44 -28.77 -1.66 -9.34
N ASP A 45 -28.58 -0.51 -8.68
CA ASP A 45 -29.69 0.13 -8.00
C ASP A 45 -30.16 1.36 -8.79
N LEU A 46 -31.39 1.27 -9.30
CA LEU A 46 -32.09 2.28 -10.11
C LEU A 46 -32.32 3.62 -9.36
N SER A 47 -31.81 3.75 -8.14
CA SER A 47 -31.90 4.90 -7.26
C SER A 47 -30.89 6.02 -7.56
N ASP A 48 -29.92 5.79 -8.44
CA ASP A 48 -28.78 6.70 -8.67
C ASP A 48 -29.11 7.98 -9.45
N PHE A 49 -30.33 8.14 -9.96
CA PHE A 49 -30.71 9.30 -10.77
C PHE A 49 -31.45 10.42 -10.02
N HIS A 50 -31.96 10.18 -8.80
CA HIS A 50 -32.75 11.19 -8.10
C HIS A 50 -32.66 11.10 -6.58
N TYR A 51 -31.49 11.47 -6.04
CA TYR A 51 -31.29 11.58 -4.60
C TYR A 51 -32.09 12.78 -4.04
N THR A 52 -33.01 12.50 -3.10
CA THR A 52 -33.76 13.53 -2.38
C THR A 52 -33.19 13.62 -0.96
N SER A 53 -32.64 14.78 -0.60
CA SER A 53 -31.99 15.00 0.70
C SER A 53 -32.95 14.74 1.86
N THR A 54 -32.47 14.03 2.89
CA THR A 54 -33.24 13.77 4.11
C THR A 54 -33.26 14.99 5.05
N ASN A 55 -32.31 15.91 4.90
CA ASN A 55 -32.22 17.15 5.67
C ASN A 55 -32.01 18.38 4.76
N PRO A 56 -33.10 19.02 4.28
CA PRO A 56 -33.03 20.12 3.32
C PRO A 56 -32.42 21.41 3.88
N LEU A 57 -32.15 21.49 5.19
CA LEU A 57 -31.55 22.65 5.85
C LEU A 57 -30.06 22.46 6.15
N GLY A 58 -29.49 21.29 5.86
CA GLY A 58 -28.06 21.03 5.99
C GLY A 58 -27.26 21.58 4.81
N PRO A 59 -25.99 21.98 5.00
CA PRO A 59 -25.10 22.26 3.88
C PRO A 59 -24.79 20.97 3.11
N ILE A 60 -25.04 20.96 1.79
CA ILE A 60 -24.78 19.82 0.90
C ILE A 60 -23.69 20.19 -0.09
N VAL A 61 -22.66 19.35 -0.22
CA VAL A 61 -21.56 19.49 -1.18
C VAL A 61 -21.85 18.72 -2.47
N GLU A 62 -21.29 19.15 -3.60
CA GLU A 62 -21.37 18.40 -4.85
C GLU A 62 -20.63 17.06 -4.78
N CYS A 63 -21.23 16.00 -5.35
CA CYS A 63 -20.69 14.65 -5.33
C CYS A 63 -19.26 14.54 -5.90
N HIS A 64 -18.94 15.31 -6.95
CA HIS A 64 -17.62 15.29 -7.59
C HIS A 64 -16.48 15.91 -6.76
N LEU A 65 -16.80 16.68 -5.70
CA LEU A 65 -15.83 17.35 -4.83
C LEU A 65 -15.55 16.54 -3.56
N LEU A 66 -16.18 15.38 -3.38
CA LEU A 66 -15.90 14.49 -2.26
C LEU A 66 -14.45 13.99 -2.29
N GLY A 67 -13.87 13.87 -1.10
CA GLY A 67 -12.57 13.25 -0.86
C GLY A 67 -12.56 11.76 -1.23
N MET A 68 -11.36 11.19 -1.38
CA MET A 68 -11.17 9.77 -1.72
C MET A 68 -11.72 8.84 -0.62
N GLU A 69 -11.82 9.33 0.61
CA GLU A 69 -12.38 8.61 1.75
C GLU A 69 -13.90 8.40 1.69
N PHE A 70 -14.62 9.17 0.84
CA PHE A 70 -16.08 9.11 0.73
C PHE A 70 -16.58 8.50 -0.59
N ILE A 71 -15.66 8.04 -1.44
CA ILE A 71 -15.95 7.52 -2.78
C ILE A 71 -15.20 6.21 -3.00
N ALA A 72 -15.79 5.31 -3.76
CA ALA A 72 -15.18 4.07 -4.21
C ALA A 72 -14.82 4.20 -5.70
N CYS A 73 -13.55 4.05 -6.04
CA CYS A 73 -13.06 4.13 -7.42
C CYS A 73 -12.56 2.76 -7.88
N GLU A 74 -12.59 2.54 -9.19
CA GLU A 74 -11.90 1.40 -9.82
C GLU A 74 -10.38 1.62 -9.76
N ASP A 75 -9.63 0.56 -9.48
CA ASP A 75 -8.17 0.62 -9.39
C ASP A 75 -7.52 0.71 -10.79
N PRO A 76 -6.44 1.48 -10.95
CA PRO A 76 -5.74 1.59 -12.22
C PRO A 76 -5.06 0.26 -12.60
N VAL A 77 -5.12 -0.09 -13.89
CA VAL A 77 -4.57 -1.34 -14.42
C VAL A 77 -3.39 -1.04 -15.37
N PRO A 78 -2.29 -1.82 -15.37
CA PRO A 78 -1.19 -1.60 -16.32
C PRO A 78 -1.64 -1.81 -17.77
N LEU A 79 -0.94 -1.29 -18.77
CA LEU A 79 -1.22 -1.53 -20.22
C LEU A 79 -0.67 -2.88 -20.71
N ASN A 80 0.39 -3.39 -20.10
CA ASN A 80 1.14 -4.56 -20.59
C ASN A 80 1.28 -5.67 -19.52
N GLY A 81 0.23 -5.90 -18.74
CA GLY A 81 0.20 -6.89 -17.65
C GLY A 81 -0.27 -8.29 -18.06
N PRO A 82 -0.03 -9.31 -17.22
CA PRO A 82 -0.49 -10.67 -17.46
C PRO A 82 -2.03 -10.75 -17.48
N GLY A 83 -2.59 -11.37 -18.52
CA GLY A 83 -4.05 -11.54 -18.69
C GLY A 83 -4.73 -10.53 -19.61
N GLN A 84 -3.98 -9.64 -20.26
CA GLN A 84 -4.57 -8.65 -21.18
C GLN A 84 -4.89 -9.24 -22.55
N THR A 85 -6.15 -9.63 -22.70
CA THR A 85 -6.77 -9.96 -23.98
C THR A 85 -7.73 -8.82 -24.33
N GLY A 86 -7.19 -7.70 -24.81
CA GLY A 86 -7.99 -6.50 -25.06
C GLY A 86 -7.22 -5.39 -25.77
N GLN A 87 -7.19 -5.50 -27.10
CA GLN A 87 -6.98 -4.44 -28.10
C GLN A 87 -6.02 -3.28 -27.73
N GLN A 88 -4.79 -3.40 -28.23
CA GLN A 88 -3.77 -2.36 -28.30
C GLN A 88 -4.33 -1.12 -29.02
N SER A 89 -4.82 -0.13 -28.29
CA SER A 89 -5.23 1.16 -28.84
C SER A 89 -3.98 2.01 -29.06
N THR A 90 -3.64 2.27 -30.32
CA THR A 90 -2.54 3.12 -30.78
C THR A 90 -2.74 4.62 -30.48
N ASN A 91 -3.50 4.96 -29.43
CA ASN A 91 -4.00 6.31 -29.20
C ASN A 91 -3.92 6.63 -27.69
N GLU A 92 -3.59 7.88 -27.34
CA GLU A 92 -3.53 8.45 -25.97
C GLU A 92 -4.84 8.31 -25.15
N SER A 93 -5.90 7.71 -25.71
CA SER A 93 -7.21 7.51 -25.09
C SER A 93 -7.20 6.52 -23.93
N PHE A 94 -6.15 5.72 -23.80
CA PHE A 94 -6.03 4.70 -22.76
C PHE A 94 -6.02 5.28 -21.33
N HIS A 95 -5.54 6.53 -21.14
CA HIS A 95 -5.65 7.24 -19.87
C HIS A 95 -7.10 7.51 -19.44
N LYS A 96 -8.09 7.38 -20.34
CA LYS A 96 -9.52 7.55 -19.99
C LYS A 96 -10.20 6.25 -19.56
N GLU A 97 -9.50 5.13 -19.66
CA GLU A 97 -10.02 3.79 -19.39
C GLU A 97 -9.46 3.21 -18.08
N GLY A 98 -8.94 4.04 -17.16
CA GLY A 98 -8.39 3.58 -15.89
C GLY A 98 -7.09 2.78 -16.03
N LYS A 99 -6.30 3.15 -17.01
CA LYS A 99 -5.30 2.29 -17.61
C LYS A 99 -3.96 3.08 -17.63
N CYS A 100 -2.84 2.47 -17.23
CA CYS A 100 -1.52 3.13 -17.06
C CYS A 100 -0.40 2.54 -17.95
N GLU A 101 0.36 3.37 -18.68
CA GLU A 101 1.53 2.93 -19.47
C GLU A 101 2.65 2.50 -18.52
N ARG A 102 2.93 3.34 -17.52
CA ARG A 102 3.91 3.08 -16.46
C ARG A 102 3.23 3.15 -15.11
N MET A 103 3.56 2.19 -14.26
CA MET A 103 3.12 2.16 -12.88
C MET A 103 4.30 2.49 -11.95
N GLY A 104 4.01 3.21 -10.88
CA GLY A 104 4.98 3.63 -9.88
C GLY A 104 5.58 5.00 -10.17
N GLY A 105 6.76 5.24 -9.59
CA GLY A 105 7.44 6.53 -9.60
C GLY A 105 7.53 7.13 -8.20
N TYR A 106 8.74 7.57 -7.83
CA TYR A 106 9.01 8.20 -6.53
C TYR A 106 8.95 9.73 -6.59
N ARG A 107 9.16 10.30 -7.79
CA ARG A 107 9.16 11.75 -8.02
C ARG A 107 7.80 12.13 -8.59
N ALA A 108 7.26 13.26 -8.15
CA ALA A 108 5.98 13.78 -8.64
C ALA A 108 5.97 13.99 -10.16
N GLU A 109 7.13 14.26 -10.76
CA GLU A 109 7.29 14.44 -12.20
C GLU A 109 7.15 13.14 -13.00
N ASP A 110 7.46 11.99 -12.40
CA ASP A 110 7.48 10.69 -13.07
C ASP A 110 6.14 9.94 -12.92
N ILE A 111 5.25 10.44 -12.06
CA ILE A 111 3.96 9.80 -11.78
C ILE A 111 2.98 10.09 -12.91
N GLU A 112 2.55 9.02 -13.56
CA GLU A 112 1.51 9.05 -14.58
C GLU A 112 0.11 9.12 -13.94
N PHE A 113 -0.84 9.77 -14.62
CA PHE A 113 -2.23 9.88 -14.15
C PHE A 113 -3.18 9.25 -15.15
N THR A 114 -4.24 8.63 -14.63
CA THR A 114 -5.30 8.02 -15.42
C THR A 114 -6.67 8.38 -14.83
N GLU A 115 -7.70 8.34 -15.64
CA GLU A 115 -9.08 8.62 -15.29
C GLU A 115 -9.80 7.31 -15.01
N VAL A 116 -10.31 7.14 -13.79
CA VAL A 116 -11.06 5.96 -13.35
C VAL A 116 -12.50 6.34 -13.04
N LYS A 117 -13.40 5.35 -13.12
CA LYS A 117 -14.79 5.51 -12.70
C LYS A 117 -14.87 5.41 -11.18
N CYS A 118 -15.50 6.42 -10.57
CA CYS A 118 -15.74 6.49 -9.14
C CYS A 118 -17.24 6.59 -8.86
N ARG A 119 -17.65 6.06 -7.71
CA ARG A 119 -19.01 6.17 -7.18
C ARG A 119 -19.00 6.63 -5.73
N VAL A 120 -19.99 7.41 -5.33
CA VAL A 120 -20.14 7.85 -3.94
C VAL A 120 -20.68 6.70 -3.07
N LEU A 121 -20.15 6.56 -1.85
CA LEU A 121 -20.64 5.58 -0.88
C LEU A 121 -22.16 5.76 -0.63
N PRO A 122 -22.93 4.68 -0.51
CA PRO A 122 -24.40 4.75 -0.44
C PRO A 122 -24.91 5.60 0.75
N CYS A 123 -24.15 5.65 1.84
CA CYS A 123 -24.49 6.39 3.06
C CYS A 123 -24.21 7.89 3.00
N ILE A 124 -23.44 8.38 2.02
CA ILE A 124 -23.03 9.78 1.95
C ILE A 124 -24.00 10.57 1.07
N GLU A 125 -24.56 11.64 1.65
CA GLU A 125 -25.48 12.57 0.98
C GLU A 125 -24.68 13.64 0.22
N CYS A 126 -24.93 13.79 -1.08
CA CYS A 126 -24.27 14.78 -1.93
C CYS A 126 -25.19 15.25 -3.06
N ARG A 127 -24.87 16.39 -3.68
CA ARG A 127 -25.63 16.99 -4.79
C ARG A 127 -25.02 16.60 -6.14
N GLY A 128 -25.84 16.07 -7.05
CA GLY A 128 -25.42 15.76 -8.43
C GLY A 128 -25.30 14.26 -8.73
N PRO A 129 -24.63 13.88 -9.82
CA PRO A 129 -24.47 12.48 -10.20
C PRO A 129 -23.57 11.75 -9.21
N ARG A 130 -24.01 10.55 -8.79
CA ARG A 130 -23.29 9.71 -7.81
C ARG A 130 -22.15 8.90 -8.43
N GLY A 131 -22.16 8.74 -9.75
CA GLY A 131 -21.04 8.21 -10.53
C GLY A 131 -20.34 9.32 -11.32
N PHE A 132 -19.02 9.41 -11.20
CA PHE A 132 -18.21 10.40 -11.91
C PHE A 132 -16.79 9.87 -12.16
N THR A 133 -16.11 10.47 -13.13
CA THR A 133 -14.72 10.14 -13.45
C THR A 133 -13.77 11.01 -12.63
N LYS A 134 -12.72 10.41 -12.05
CA LYS A 134 -11.68 11.13 -11.29
C LYS A 134 -10.30 10.76 -11.80
N SER A 135 -9.41 11.74 -11.86
CA SER A 135 -8.00 11.50 -12.18
C SER A 135 -7.28 10.97 -10.94
N VAL A 136 -6.68 9.79 -11.07
CA VAL A 136 -5.92 9.09 -10.02
C VAL A 136 -4.51 8.80 -10.51
N PRO A 137 -3.52 8.78 -9.60
CA PRO A 137 -2.14 8.44 -9.95
C PRO A 137 -1.99 6.93 -10.21
N CYS A 138 -1.13 6.60 -11.16
CA CYS A 138 -0.76 5.23 -11.53
C CYS A 138 0.29 4.65 -10.58
N ILE A 139 -0.07 4.46 -9.31
CA ILE A 139 0.83 3.95 -8.27
C ILE A 139 0.32 2.64 -7.70
N ILE A 140 1.24 1.74 -7.36
CA ILE A 140 0.95 0.44 -6.77
C ILE A 140 1.44 0.45 -5.34
N TYR A 141 0.59 0.00 -4.42
CA TYR A 141 0.95 -0.23 -3.03
C TYR A 141 0.87 -1.72 -2.71
N THR A 142 1.89 -2.26 -2.04
CA THR A 142 1.95 -3.68 -1.63
C THR A 142 2.09 -3.86 -0.11
N GLY A 143 1.75 -2.82 0.67
CA GLY A 143 1.83 -2.87 2.14
C GLY A 143 3.24 -2.72 2.70
N HIS A 144 4.18 -2.17 1.92
CA HIS A 144 5.50 -1.83 2.43
C HIS A 144 5.52 -0.41 2.98
N TYR A 145 5.84 -0.29 4.26
CA TYR A 145 5.96 0.98 4.96
C TYR A 145 7.43 1.36 5.12
N PHE A 146 7.77 2.58 4.71
CA PHE A 146 9.15 3.08 4.79
C PHE A 146 9.66 3.08 6.24
N LEU A 147 8.86 3.60 7.18
CA LEU A 147 9.24 3.71 8.59
C LEU A 147 9.47 2.33 9.22
N THR A 148 8.55 1.38 9.01
CA THR A 148 8.65 0.01 9.53
C THR A 148 9.91 -0.68 9.00
N THR A 149 10.18 -0.52 7.71
CA THR A 149 11.38 -1.10 7.08
C THR A 149 12.66 -0.48 7.62
N LEU A 150 12.69 0.83 7.82
CA LEU A 150 13.81 1.55 8.44
C LEU A 150 14.03 1.09 9.89
N LEU A 151 12.94 0.88 10.64
CA LEU A 151 13.00 0.35 12.01
C LEU A 151 13.61 -1.05 12.03
N TYR A 152 13.16 -1.93 11.14
CA TYR A 152 13.75 -3.27 10.99
C TYR A 152 15.22 -3.21 10.58
N SER A 153 15.62 -2.25 9.73
CA SER A 153 17.02 -2.08 9.35
C SER A 153 17.88 -1.66 10.55
N ILE A 154 17.39 -0.72 11.39
CA ILE A 154 18.12 -0.25 12.58
C ILE A 154 18.24 -1.34 13.64
N PHE A 155 17.13 -2.02 13.99
CA PHE A 155 17.10 -2.96 15.12
C PHE A 155 17.46 -4.40 14.73
N LEU A 156 17.08 -4.85 13.55
CA LEU A 156 17.18 -6.24 13.09
C LEU A 156 18.05 -6.41 11.84
N GLY A 157 18.74 -5.36 11.39
CA GLY A 157 19.54 -5.40 10.17
C GLY A 157 20.78 -6.30 10.25
N VAL A 158 21.29 -6.60 11.45
CA VAL A 158 22.37 -7.61 11.62
C VAL A 158 21.91 -9.02 11.22
N VAL A 159 20.62 -9.31 11.37
CA VAL A 159 19.98 -10.57 10.95
C VAL A 159 19.38 -10.43 9.53
N ALA A 160 19.53 -9.27 8.89
CA ALA A 160 19.02 -8.94 7.56
C ALA A 160 17.50 -9.07 7.39
N VAL A 161 16.72 -8.87 8.48
CA VAL A 161 15.24 -8.94 8.44
C VAL A 161 14.66 -7.91 7.48
N ASP A 162 15.23 -6.70 7.45
CA ASP A 162 14.84 -5.63 6.52
C ASP A 162 14.86 -6.08 5.06
N ARG A 163 15.87 -6.88 4.66
CA ARG A 163 16.01 -7.37 3.28
C ARG A 163 15.10 -8.52 2.94
N PHE A 164 14.78 -9.37 3.90
CA PHE A 164 13.77 -10.41 3.70
C PHE A 164 12.38 -9.79 3.52
N CYS A 165 12.04 -8.76 4.30
CA CYS A 165 10.76 -8.06 4.19
C CYS A 165 10.60 -7.31 2.86
N LEU A 166 11.69 -6.82 2.26
CA LEU A 166 11.67 -6.16 0.96
C LEU A 166 11.69 -7.11 -0.24
N GLY A 167 11.81 -8.43 -0.03
CA GLY A 167 11.89 -9.43 -1.11
C GLY A 167 13.32 -9.75 -1.60
N TYR A 168 14.35 -9.10 -1.07
CA TYR A 168 15.76 -9.35 -1.43
C TYR A 168 16.38 -10.54 -0.68
N SER A 169 15.79 -11.72 -0.82
CA SER A 169 16.19 -12.94 -0.11
C SER A 169 17.65 -13.36 -0.37
N ALA A 170 18.15 -13.26 -1.62
CA ALA A 170 19.52 -13.63 -1.96
C ALA A 170 20.57 -12.75 -1.26
N MET A 171 20.35 -11.43 -1.24
CA MET A 171 21.25 -10.48 -0.57
C MET A 171 21.18 -10.63 0.95
N ALA A 172 20.00 -10.94 1.48
CA ALA A 172 19.82 -11.22 2.90
C ALA A 172 20.62 -12.47 3.34
N VAL A 173 20.53 -13.57 2.58
CA VAL A 173 21.31 -14.79 2.84
C VAL A 173 22.81 -14.53 2.72
N GLY A 174 23.26 -13.73 1.74
CA GLY A 174 24.66 -13.35 1.60
C GLY A 174 25.21 -12.62 2.84
N LYS A 175 24.41 -11.76 3.47
CA LYS A 175 24.77 -11.11 4.73
C LYS A 175 24.87 -12.11 5.88
N LEU A 176 23.93 -13.05 5.99
CA LEU A 176 23.98 -14.08 7.02
C LEU A 176 25.19 -15.00 6.88
N MET A 177 25.53 -15.41 5.66
CA MET A 177 26.71 -16.25 5.39
C MET A 177 28.02 -15.54 5.72
N THR A 178 28.07 -14.22 5.59
CA THR A 178 29.24 -13.40 5.93
C THR A 178 29.23 -12.92 7.39
N LEU A 179 28.38 -13.51 8.26
CA LEU A 179 28.18 -13.11 9.66
C LEU A 179 27.86 -11.61 9.82
N GLY A 180 27.12 -11.04 8.87
CA GLY A 180 26.75 -9.63 8.86
C GLY A 180 27.93 -8.69 8.60
N GLY A 181 29.03 -9.20 8.03
CA GLY A 181 30.25 -8.47 7.65
C GLY A 181 30.67 -7.40 8.67
N PHE A 182 30.82 -7.82 9.94
CA PHE A 182 31.31 -7.00 11.05
C PHE A 182 30.51 -5.69 11.31
N GLY A 183 29.26 -5.61 10.83
CA GLY A 183 28.39 -4.43 10.98
C GLY A 183 28.56 -3.36 9.91
N ILE A 184 29.51 -3.52 8.97
CA ILE A 184 29.69 -2.58 7.84
C ILE A 184 28.48 -2.65 6.91
N TRP A 185 28.02 -3.87 6.60
CA TRP A 185 26.85 -4.10 5.75
C TRP A 185 25.58 -3.47 6.30
N TRP A 186 25.40 -3.57 7.62
CA TRP A 186 24.28 -2.94 8.33
C TRP A 186 24.27 -1.41 8.14
N ILE A 187 25.42 -0.75 8.26
CA ILE A 187 25.52 0.70 8.05
C ILE A 187 25.21 1.07 6.60
N VAL A 188 25.78 0.34 5.64
CA VAL A 188 25.54 0.57 4.19
C VAL A 188 24.05 0.41 3.87
N ASP A 189 23.38 -0.57 4.46
CA ASP A 189 21.95 -0.80 4.24
C ASP A 189 21.08 0.35 4.72
N ILE A 190 21.39 0.92 5.89
CA ILE A 190 20.68 2.08 6.42
C ILE A 190 20.82 3.26 5.44
N PHE A 191 22.03 3.52 4.94
CA PHE A 191 22.23 4.60 3.98
C PHE A 191 21.50 4.35 2.65
N LEU A 192 21.53 3.13 2.12
CA LEU A 192 20.83 2.79 0.87
C LEU A 192 19.31 2.97 0.99
N LEU A 193 18.73 2.63 2.16
CA LEU A 193 17.31 2.85 2.45
C LEU A 193 16.98 4.33 2.61
N VAL A 194 17.73 5.06 3.44
CA VAL A 194 17.46 6.48 3.73
C VAL A 194 17.67 7.35 2.48
N LEU A 195 18.62 7.02 1.63
CA LEU A 195 18.84 7.73 0.35
C LEU A 195 17.76 7.44 -0.69
N GLY A 196 16.82 6.51 -0.42
CA GLY A 196 15.77 6.13 -1.38
C GLY A 196 16.29 5.40 -2.60
N VAL A 197 17.54 4.92 -2.57
CA VAL A 197 18.14 4.12 -3.67
C VAL A 197 17.58 2.71 -3.65
N LEU A 198 17.12 2.24 -2.48
CA LEU A 198 16.53 0.93 -2.31
C LEU A 198 15.04 1.07 -1.95
N GLY A 199 14.18 0.54 -2.82
CA GLY A 199 12.76 0.35 -2.58
C GLY A 199 12.39 -1.13 -2.44
N PRO A 200 11.08 -1.44 -2.39
CA PRO A 200 10.57 -2.81 -2.49
C PRO A 200 11.05 -3.53 -3.77
N ALA A 201 11.27 -4.85 -3.69
CA ALA A 201 11.70 -5.62 -4.86
C ALA A 201 10.64 -5.73 -5.98
N ASP A 202 9.37 -5.47 -5.64
CA ASP A 202 8.24 -5.49 -6.57
C ASP A 202 8.06 -4.16 -7.31
N ASP A 203 9.00 -3.21 -7.17
CA ASP A 203 8.95 -1.85 -7.71
C ASP A 203 7.69 -1.05 -7.31
N SER A 204 7.04 -1.45 -6.22
CA SER A 204 5.89 -0.75 -5.64
C SER A 204 6.32 0.49 -4.85
N ASN A 205 5.39 1.41 -4.66
CA ASN A 205 5.64 2.62 -3.90
C ASN A 205 5.45 2.38 -2.39
N TRP A 206 6.11 3.20 -1.58
CA TRP A 206 5.92 3.19 -0.12
C TRP A 206 4.51 3.64 0.25
N GLU A 207 3.86 2.88 1.12
CA GLU A 207 2.55 3.28 1.66
C GLU A 207 2.72 4.56 2.52
N PRO A 208 1.97 5.64 2.22
CA PRO A 208 2.06 6.89 2.98
C PRO A 208 1.42 6.82 4.38
N TYR A 209 0.43 5.96 4.55
CA TYR A 209 -0.30 5.76 5.81
C TYR A 209 0.18 4.48 6.50
N TYR A 210 -0.03 4.34 7.81
CA TYR A 210 0.42 3.20 8.63
C TYR A 210 -0.76 2.47 9.26
#